data_AF-A0A8T4XST8-F1
#
_entry.id   AF-A0A8T4XST8-F1
#
_cell.length_a   1.000
_cell.length_b   1.000
_cell.length_c   1.000
_cell.angle_alpha   90.00
_cell.angle_beta   90.00
_cell.angle_gamma   90.00
#
_symmetry.space_group_name_H-M   'P 1'
#
loop_
_entity.id
_entity.type
_entity.pdbx_description
1 polymer ?
#
loop_
_entity_poly.entity_id
_entity_poly.type
_entity_poly.pdbx_seq_one_letter_code
_entity_poly.pdbx_strand_id
1 'polypeptide(L)'
;MVNLVKMILVSGRSLEQGLGKEASKFSKRYIDVTAVCQLDPEDMSRLSIGEGESLRISSQHGSIIVKAVKSKHAPHPGVIFMAYGPWVNNLTSPETHGTGMPSFKGLEVEVEPVKTAERS
;
A
#
# COMPACT_ATOMS: atom_id res chain seq x y z
N MET A 1 9.53 -16.45 -13.03
CA MET A 1 9.66 -16.31 -11.57
C MET A 1 8.92 -15.06 -11.16
N VAL A 2 8.00 -15.20 -10.20
CA VAL A 2 7.30 -14.06 -9.60
C VAL A 2 8.12 -13.69 -8.37
N ASN A 3 8.61 -12.45 -8.28
CA ASN A 3 9.41 -11.98 -7.15
C ASN A 3 8.46 -11.59 -6.03
N LEU A 4 8.13 -12.56 -5.17
CA LEU A 4 7.31 -12.36 -3.98
C LEU A 4 8.20 -12.02 -2.79
N VAL A 5 7.93 -10.90 -2.12
CA VAL A 5 8.72 -10.41 -0.99
C VAL A 5 7.80 -10.12 0.20
N LYS A 6 8.18 -10.61 1.38
CA LYS A 6 7.46 -10.32 2.63
C LYS A 6 7.89 -8.97 3.17
N MET A 7 6.91 -8.13 3.51
CA MET A 7 7.13 -6.77 3.99
C MET A 7 6.12 -6.42 5.09
N ILE A 8 6.41 -5.37 5.83
CA ILE A 8 5.51 -4.80 6.83
C ILE A 8 4.80 -3.60 6.22
N LEU A 9 3.47 -3.69 6.11
CA LEU A 9 2.62 -2.58 5.75
C LEU A 9 2.34 -1.70 6.98
N VAL A 10 2.79 -0.45 6.89
CA VAL A 10 2.43 0.61 7.82
C VAL A 10 1.37 1.48 7.16
N SER A 11 0.23 1.61 7.82
CA SER A 11 -0.81 2.55 7.41
C SER A 11 -0.79 3.80 8.27
N GLY A 12 -1.04 4.96 7.64
CA GLY A 12 -1.03 6.23 8.36
C GLY A 12 -1.82 7.32 7.64
N ARG A 13 -1.86 8.49 8.27
CA ARG A 13 -2.40 9.71 7.64
C ARG A 13 -1.30 10.35 6.81
N SER A 14 -1.60 10.65 5.55
CA SER A 14 -0.74 11.50 4.72
C SER A 14 -1.33 12.91 4.63
N LEU A 15 -0.48 13.93 4.58
CA LEU A 15 -0.89 15.32 4.36
C LEU A 15 -1.68 15.47 3.05
N GLU A 16 -1.27 14.75 2.01
CA GLU A 16 -1.95 14.74 0.70
C GLU A 16 -3.31 14.03 0.76
N GLN A 17 -3.45 13.02 1.63
CA GLN A 17 -4.73 12.35 1.88
C GLN A 17 -5.70 13.31 2.59
N GLY A 18 -5.20 14.12 3.52
CA GLY A 18 -5.96 15.19 4.19
C GLY A 18 -6.48 16.23 3.19
N LEU A 19 -5.62 16.71 2.30
CA LEU A 19 -5.98 17.67 1.25
C LEU A 19 -6.97 17.07 0.21
N GLY A 20 -6.85 15.78 -0.11
CA GLY A 20 -7.80 15.09 -0.99
C GLY A 20 -9.18 14.88 -0.36
N LYS A 21 -9.24 14.66 0.96
CA LYS A 21 -10.50 14.54 1.71
C LYS A 21 -11.32 15.83 1.70
N GLU A 22 -10.69 16.99 1.74
CA GLU A 22 -11.40 18.28 1.73
C GLU A 22 -12.06 18.59 0.38
N ALA A 23 -11.56 18.03 -0.72
CA ALA A 23 -12.19 18.21 -2.04
C ALA A 23 -13.40 17.28 -2.25
N SER A 24 -13.24 15.98 -1.96
CA SER A 24 -14.29 14.94 -1.91
C SER A 24 -13.62 13.56 -1.82
N LYS A 25 -14.23 12.61 -1.11
CA LYS A 25 -13.78 11.20 -1.05
C LYS A 25 -13.83 10.48 -2.41
N PHE A 26 -14.50 11.06 -3.40
CA PHE A 26 -14.57 10.57 -4.78
C PHE A 26 -13.69 11.37 -5.74
N SER A 27 -12.94 12.35 -5.25
CA SER A 27 -12.04 13.12 -6.11
C SER A 27 -10.94 12.23 -6.65
N LYS A 28 -10.56 12.43 -7.92
CA LYS A 28 -9.41 11.76 -8.54
C LYS A 28 -8.15 11.90 -7.68
N ARG A 29 -7.99 13.05 -7.01
CA ARG A 29 -6.90 13.34 -6.07
C ARG A 29 -6.89 12.42 -4.84
N TYR A 30 -8.05 12.07 -4.29
CA TYR A 30 -8.13 11.12 -3.17
C TYR A 30 -7.75 9.71 -3.61
N ILE A 31 -8.23 9.27 -4.78
CA ILE A 31 -7.93 7.95 -5.35
C ILE A 31 -6.44 7.84 -5.67
N ASP A 32 -5.86 8.85 -6.35
CA ASP A 32 -4.44 8.87 -6.72
C ASP A 32 -3.52 8.82 -5.49
N VAL A 33 -3.95 9.32 -4.32
CA VAL A 33 -3.16 9.31 -3.08
C VAL A 33 -3.39 8.04 -2.24
N THR A 34 -4.55 7.40 -2.33
CA THR A 34 -4.90 6.22 -1.53
C THR A 34 -4.68 4.89 -2.26
N ALA A 35 -4.48 4.93 -3.58
CA ALA A 35 -4.15 3.78 -4.44
C ALA A 35 -2.66 3.71 -4.80
N VAL A 36 -1.79 4.28 -3.96
CA VAL A 36 -0.32 4.23 -4.11
C VAL A 36 0.32 3.59 -2.88
N CYS A 37 1.39 2.85 -3.12
CA CYS A 37 2.25 2.26 -2.11
C CYS A 37 3.62 2.91 -2.18
N GLN A 38 4.10 3.44 -1.05
CA GLN A 38 5.44 4.01 -0.95
C GLN A 38 6.42 2.92 -0.53
N LEU A 39 7.48 2.75 -1.32
CA LEU A 39 8.52 1.73 -1.11
C LEU A 39 9.88 2.37 -0.90
N ASP A 40 10.74 1.65 -0.17
CA ASP A 40 12.16 1.97 -0.13
C ASP A 40 12.79 1.78 -1.53
N PRO A 41 13.71 2.67 -1.96
CA PRO A 41 14.39 2.52 -3.24
C PRO A 41 15.13 1.18 -3.41
N GLU A 42 15.65 0.61 -2.32
CA GLU A 42 16.30 -0.71 -2.33
C GLU A 42 15.27 -1.82 -2.60
N ASP A 43 14.11 -1.76 -1.97
CA ASP A 43 13.03 -2.73 -2.18
C ASP A 43 12.44 -2.63 -3.59
N MET A 44 12.31 -1.43 -4.13
CA MET A 44 11.92 -1.23 -5.53
C MET A 44 12.92 -1.91 -6.48
N SER A 45 14.22 -1.81 -6.18
CA SER A 45 15.27 -2.46 -6.95
C SER A 45 15.22 -3.98 -6.84
N ARG A 46 14.96 -4.52 -5.64
CA ARG A 46 14.80 -5.97 -5.38
C ARG A 46 13.58 -6.56 -6.11
N LEU A 47 12.49 -5.80 -6.15
CA LEU A 47 11.27 -6.17 -6.87
C LEU A 47 11.36 -5.91 -8.39
N SER A 48 12.43 -5.26 -8.85
CA SER A 48 12.61 -4.80 -10.23
C SER A 48 11.43 -3.96 -10.74
N ILE A 49 10.93 -3.06 -9.90
CA ILE A 49 9.77 -2.19 -10.20
C ILE A 49 10.17 -0.72 -10.21
N GLY A 50 9.67 0.02 -11.20
CA GLY A 50 9.84 1.46 -11.36
C GLY A 50 8.73 2.27 -10.68
N GLU A 51 8.95 3.58 -10.56
CA GLU A 51 7.93 4.51 -10.09
C GLU A 51 6.76 4.58 -11.07
N GLY A 52 5.53 4.43 -10.54
CA GLY A 52 4.29 4.42 -11.31
C GLY A 52 3.85 3.06 -11.85
N GLU A 53 4.70 2.02 -11.75
CA GLU A 53 4.33 0.65 -12.11
C GLU A 53 3.42 0.02 -11.05
N SER A 54 2.67 -1.02 -11.45
CA SER A 54 1.71 -1.69 -10.58
C SER A 54 2.35 -2.84 -9.81
N LEU A 55 2.01 -2.93 -8.53
CA LEU A 55 2.33 -4.07 -7.67
C LEU A 55 1.06 -4.61 -7.01
N ARG A 56 1.10 -5.90 -6.67
CA ARG A 56 0.09 -6.54 -5.85
C ARG A 56 0.60 -6.61 -4.43
N ILE A 57 -0.28 -6.28 -3.50
CA ILE A 57 -0.08 -6.46 -2.07
C ILE A 57 -1.13 -7.47 -1.61
N SER A 58 -0.68 -8.55 -0.99
CA SER A 58 -1.54 -9.62 -0.51
C SER A 58 -1.36 -9.81 0.99
N SER A 59 -2.46 -10.09 1.66
CA SER A 59 -2.53 -10.45 3.07
C SER A 59 -3.38 -11.71 3.22
N GLN A 60 -3.52 -12.23 4.43
CA GLN A 60 -4.43 -13.34 4.71
C GLN A 60 -5.92 -13.00 4.47
N HIS A 61 -6.28 -11.72 4.39
CA HIS A 61 -7.66 -11.24 4.30
C HIS A 61 -8.08 -10.82 2.89
N GLY A 62 -7.11 -10.56 2.01
CA GLY A 62 -7.37 -10.07 0.68
C GLY A 62 -6.11 -9.59 -0.02
N SER A 63 -6.29 -9.17 -1.28
CA SER A 63 -5.23 -8.64 -2.13
C SER A 63 -5.69 -7.40 -2.85
N ILE A 64 -4.78 -6.45 -3.05
CA ILE A 64 -5.03 -5.22 -3.81
C ILE A 64 -3.94 -5.01 -4.85
N ILE A 65 -4.25 -4.25 -5.90
CA ILE A 65 -3.27 -3.76 -6.87
C ILE A 65 -3.19 -2.24 -6.72
N VAL A 66 -1.97 -1.73 -6.55
CA VAL A 66 -1.68 -0.31 -6.34
C VAL A 66 -0.43 0.09 -7.10
N LYS A 67 -0.22 1.39 -7.30
CA LYS A 67 0.99 1.89 -7.95
C LYS A 67 2.15 2.05 -6.97
N ALA A 68 3.35 1.69 -7.40
CA ALA A 68 4.58 1.92 -6.67
C ALA A 68 4.99 3.40 -6.75
N VAL A 69 5.35 3.98 -5.61
CA VAL A 69 5.93 5.33 -5.50
C VAL A 69 7.19 5.24 -4.64
N LYS A 70 8.21 6.01 -5.00
CA LYS A 70 9.44 6.08 -4.22
C LYS A 70 9.19 6.83 -2.92
N SER A 71 9.52 6.23 -1.78
CA SER A 71 9.42 6.91 -0.49
C SER A 71 10.44 8.04 -0.37
N LYS A 72 9.99 9.17 0.22
CA LYS A 72 10.86 10.31 0.57
C LYS A 72 11.56 10.12 1.94
N HIS A 73 11.16 9.10 2.69
CA HIS A 73 11.63 8.85 4.06
C HIS A 73 12.62 7.67 4.15
N ALA A 74 13.14 7.22 3.02
CA ALA A 74 14.18 6.19 2.95
C ALA A 74 15.43 6.58 3.80
N PRO A 75 16.17 5.61 4.37
CA PRO A 75 16.01 4.17 4.18
C PRO A 75 15.06 3.49 5.19
N HIS A 76 14.24 2.55 4.72
CA HIS A 76 13.38 1.67 5.51
C HIS A 76 13.08 0.33 4.78
N PRO A 77 14.11 -0.47 4.45
CA PRO A 77 13.92 -1.72 3.71
C PRO A 77 13.01 -2.70 4.47
N GLY A 78 12.15 -3.40 3.73
CA GLY A 78 11.15 -4.32 4.27
C GLY A 78 9.90 -3.65 4.83
N VAL A 79 9.79 -2.31 4.76
CA VAL A 79 8.63 -1.54 5.24
C VAL A 79 8.03 -0.75 4.09
N ILE A 80 6.73 -0.93 3.89
CA ILE A 80 5.94 -0.19 2.89
C ILE A 80 4.89 0.67 3.58
N PHE A 81 4.56 1.80 2.95
CA PHE A 81 3.58 2.73 3.50
C PHE A 81 2.40 2.96 2.54
N MET A 82 1.18 2.92 3.08
CA MET A 82 -0.02 3.37 2.38
C MET A 82 -0.84 4.31 3.26
N ALA A 83 -1.39 5.35 2.64
CA ALA A 83 -2.34 6.21 3.32
C ALA A 83 -3.64 5.45 3.63
N TYR A 84 -4.30 5.78 4.73
CA TYR A 84 -5.60 5.18 5.06
C TYR A 84 -6.59 5.31 3.90
N GLY A 85 -7.26 4.22 3.54
CA GLY A 85 -8.21 4.21 2.43
C GLY A 85 -8.87 2.85 2.28
N PRO A 86 -9.84 2.73 1.36
CA PRO A 86 -10.55 1.47 1.12
C PRO A 86 -9.59 0.34 0.70
N TRP A 87 -8.46 0.66 0.05
CA TRP A 87 -7.42 -0.31 -0.28
C TRP A 87 -6.81 -1.00 0.96
N VAL A 88 -6.37 -0.23 1.96
CA VAL A 88 -5.81 -0.79 3.20
C VAL A 88 -6.83 -1.65 3.96
N ASN A 89 -8.11 -1.24 3.94
CA ASN A 89 -9.18 -2.00 4.56
C ASN A 89 -9.35 -3.40 3.95
N ASN A 90 -9.09 -3.58 2.65
CA ASN A 90 -9.15 -4.89 2.00
C ASN A 90 -8.00 -5.83 2.42
N LEU A 91 -6.96 -5.31 3.05
CA LEU A 91 -5.84 -6.09 3.58
C LEU A 91 -5.94 -6.35 5.08
N THR A 92 -6.76 -5.57 5.80
CA THR A 92 -6.76 -5.60 7.26
C THR A 92 -7.82 -6.57 7.79
N SER A 93 -7.48 -7.33 8.84
CA SER A 93 -8.47 -8.14 9.56
C SER A 93 -9.60 -7.27 10.12
N PRO A 94 -10.87 -7.71 10.06
CA PRO A 94 -11.95 -7.05 10.80
C PRO A 94 -11.83 -7.28 12.33
N GLU A 95 -10.93 -8.16 12.77
CA GLU A 95 -10.73 -8.46 14.18
C GLU A 95 -10.10 -7.27 14.93
N THR A 96 -10.78 -6.85 15.99
CA THR A 96 -10.40 -5.68 16.80
C THR A 96 -9.78 -6.06 18.15
N HIS A 97 -9.64 -7.37 18.42
CA HIS A 97 -9.24 -7.93 19.73
C HIS A 97 -9.97 -7.29 20.92
N GLY A 98 -11.23 -6.89 20.75
CA GLY A 98 -12.04 -6.25 21.79
C GLY A 98 -11.65 -4.80 22.11
N THR A 99 -10.74 -4.18 21.35
CA THR A 99 -10.28 -2.80 21.55
C THR A 99 -11.07 -1.76 20.77
N GLY A 100 -11.99 -2.20 19.90
CA GLY A 100 -12.76 -1.31 19.02
C GLY A 100 -11.99 -0.77 17.82
N MET A 101 -10.69 -1.10 17.66
CA MET A 101 -9.89 -0.75 16.49
C MET A 101 -9.19 -1.99 15.90
N PRO A 102 -9.33 -2.26 14.59
CA PRO A 102 -8.50 -3.25 13.90
C PRO A 102 -7.00 -2.95 14.04
N SER A 103 -6.19 -4.01 14.01
CA SER A 103 -4.73 -3.92 14.02
C SER A 103 -4.21 -3.29 12.72
N PHE A 104 -4.18 -1.95 12.65
CA PHE A 104 -3.76 -1.19 11.47
C PHE A 104 -2.24 -0.91 11.40
N LYS A 105 -1.49 -1.21 12.46
CA LYS A 105 -0.05 -0.89 12.54
C LYS A 105 0.78 -2.17 12.43
N GLY A 106 1.47 -2.31 11.30
CA GLY A 106 2.44 -3.37 11.07
C GLY A 106 1.80 -4.67 10.61
N LEU A 107 1.10 -4.63 9.48
CA LEU A 107 0.52 -5.82 8.86
C LEU A 107 1.58 -6.53 8.01
N GLU A 108 1.83 -7.81 8.26
CA GLU A 108 2.64 -8.63 7.36
C GLU A 108 1.91 -8.84 6.04
N VAL A 109 2.57 -8.48 4.95
CA VAL A 109 2.04 -8.60 3.59
C VAL A 109 3.07 -9.20 2.65
N GLU A 110 2.58 -9.77 1.57
CA GLU A 110 3.39 -10.25 0.46
C GLU A 110 3.24 -9.29 -0.71
N VAL A 111 4.37 -8.85 -1.27
CA VAL A 111 4.43 -7.87 -2.36
C VAL A 111 5.05 -8.51 -3.58
N GLU A 112 4.41 -8.33 -4.73
CA GLU A 112 4.91 -8.81 -6.03
C GLU A 112 4.62 -7.81 -7.16
N PRO A 113 5.48 -7.72 -8.18
CA PRO A 113 5.21 -6.90 -9.35
C PRO A 113 4.08 -7.50 -10.20
N VAL A 114 3.17 -6.65 -10.70
CA VAL A 114 2.07 -7.08 -11.59
C VAL A 114 2.45 -6.76 -13.03
N LYS A 115 2.44 -7.78 -13.90
CA LYS A 115 2.52 -7.55 -15.34
C LYS A 115 1.19 -6.99 -15.82
N THR A 116 1.25 -5.87 -16.56
CA THR A 116 0.16 -4.99 -17.06
C THR A 116 -1.10 -5.65 -17.65
N ALA A 117 -1.16 -6.97 -17.81
CA ALA A 117 -2.31 -7.71 -18.35
C ALA A 117 -3.48 -7.90 -17.36
N GLU A 118 -3.27 -7.70 -16.06
CA GLU A 118 -4.32 -7.87 -15.05
C GLU A 118 -4.93 -6.53 -14.66
N ARG A 119 -5.89 -6.05 -15.44
CA ARG A 119 -6.80 -4.96 -15.05
C ARG A 119 -8.05 -5.56 -14.43
N SER A 120 -8.24 -5.34 -13.13
CA SER A 120 -9.48 -5.60 -12.40
C SER A 120 -10.56 -4.58 -12.77
#